data_AF-A0AAD7EHP1-F1
#
_entry.id   AF-A0AAD7EHP1-F1
#
_cell.length_a   1.000
_cell.length_b   1.000
_cell.length_c   1.000
_cell.angle_alpha   90.00
_cell.angle_beta   90.00
_cell.angle_gamma   90.00
#
_symmetry.space_group_name_H-M   'P 1'
#
loop_
_entity.id
_entity.type
_entity.pdbx_description
1 polymer ?
#
loop_
_entity_poly.entity_id
_entity_poly.type
_entity_poly.pdbx_seq_one_letter_code
_entity_poly.pdbx_strand_id
1 'polypeptide(L)'
;MTELLEIYGNDAVLRGVAAVPWITFIDGCFMEKDILIAEYHSARTGQWARPIAPRPDITLSVYERLGRTTDLEAFALEFPHYLHLKNGVAEAYAAGIFKATKDQIFPLRRYIKVLPDVTFFIHIGNEAAEMLGSGRTMTRSNFFCEELRQAIRRIGGSLRLEECERSMRGDPGMDGIDELDIQLAKQWRGFRDGYVPWHRECRRHKLDVMKAIIVGDLQVNLN
;
A
#
# COMPACT_ATOMS: atom_id res chain seq x y z
N MET A 1 -4.68 27.75 -6.24
CA MET A 1 -3.26 27.35 -6.16
C MET A 1 -2.52 28.06 -5.02
N THR A 2 -2.89 29.30 -4.67
CA THR A 2 -2.37 30.07 -3.52
C THR A 2 -2.68 29.47 -2.15
N GLU A 3 -3.88 28.92 -1.91
CA GLU A 3 -4.23 28.29 -0.62
C GLU A 3 -3.35 27.07 -0.27
N LEU A 4 -3.01 26.24 -1.27
CA LEU A 4 -2.11 25.09 -1.06
C LEU A 4 -0.68 25.54 -0.71
N LEU A 5 -0.26 26.69 -1.24
CA LEU A 5 1.02 27.33 -0.91
C LEU A 5 1.03 27.90 0.50
N GLU A 6 -0.10 28.43 0.98
CA GLU A 6 -0.24 28.89 2.37
C GLU A 6 -0.26 27.73 3.36
N ILE A 7 -0.95 26.63 3.04
CA ILE A 7 -1.10 25.47 3.93
C ILE A 7 0.18 24.61 3.96
N TYR A 8 0.76 24.31 2.80
CA TYR A 8 1.90 23.39 2.68
C TYR A 8 3.26 24.10 2.56
N GLY A 9 3.27 25.43 2.41
CA GLY A 9 4.49 26.22 2.33
C GLY A 9 5.43 25.79 1.20
N ASN A 10 6.74 25.90 1.45
CA ASN A 10 7.80 25.47 0.54
C ASN A 10 8.13 23.97 0.65
N ASP A 11 7.31 23.17 1.31
CA ASP A 11 7.60 21.77 1.49
C ASP A 11 7.39 20.97 0.20
N ALA A 12 8.46 20.44 -0.38
CA ALA A 12 8.39 19.72 -1.65
C ALA A 12 7.65 18.37 -1.53
N VAL A 13 7.71 17.72 -0.37
CA VAL A 13 7.10 16.41 -0.14
C VAL A 13 5.60 16.55 -0.02
N LEU A 14 5.12 17.50 0.80
CA LEU A 14 3.69 17.73 0.98
C LEU A 14 3.04 18.23 -0.33
N ARG A 15 3.76 19.05 -1.11
CA ARG A 15 3.31 19.46 -2.44
C ARG A 15 3.27 18.28 -3.44
N GLY A 16 4.28 17.42 -3.42
CA GLY A 16 4.31 16.21 -4.23
C GLY A 16 3.17 15.26 -3.90
N VAL A 17 2.91 15.03 -2.61
CA VAL A 17 1.80 14.20 -2.12
C VAL A 17 0.44 14.78 -2.52
N ALA A 18 0.27 16.10 -2.51
CA ALA A 18 -0.94 16.72 -3.01
C ALA A 18 -1.10 16.56 -4.53
N ALA A 19 0.01 16.52 -5.29
CA ALA A 19 -0.01 16.38 -6.75
C ALA A 19 -0.19 14.93 -7.22
N VAL A 20 0.27 13.94 -6.44
CA VAL A 20 0.19 12.51 -6.82
C VAL A 20 -1.27 12.10 -7.09
N PRO A 21 -2.24 12.24 -6.18
CA PRO A 21 -3.64 11.87 -6.47
C PRO A 21 -4.21 12.53 -7.72
N TRP A 22 -3.79 13.76 -8.05
CA TRP A 22 -4.22 14.45 -9.28
C TRP A 22 -3.62 13.86 -10.55
N ILE A 23 -2.31 13.60 -10.58
CA ILE A 23 -1.65 12.93 -11.71
C ILE A 23 -2.30 11.55 -11.92
N THR A 24 -2.52 10.87 -10.82
CA THR A 24 -3.04 9.52 -10.80
C THR A 24 -4.51 9.44 -11.21
N PHE A 25 -5.31 10.44 -10.84
CA PHE A 25 -6.67 10.64 -11.34
C PHE A 25 -6.68 10.87 -12.86
N ILE A 26 -5.79 11.74 -13.37
CA ILE A 26 -5.67 12.02 -14.80
C ILE A 26 -5.32 10.75 -15.59
N ASP A 27 -4.35 9.96 -15.11
CA ASP A 27 -4.00 8.66 -15.69
C ASP A 27 -5.20 7.69 -15.69
N GLY A 28 -5.97 7.67 -14.60
CA GLY A 28 -7.20 6.88 -14.50
C GLY A 28 -8.23 7.26 -15.56
N CYS A 29 -8.48 8.57 -15.75
CA CYS A 29 -9.40 9.07 -16.78
C CYS A 29 -8.94 8.71 -18.20
N PHE A 30 -7.63 8.73 -18.48
CA PHE A 30 -7.11 8.32 -19.78
C PHE A 30 -7.31 6.81 -20.02
N MET A 31 -7.04 5.96 -19.03
CA MET A 31 -7.29 4.53 -19.16
C MET A 31 -8.78 4.19 -19.33
N GLU A 32 -9.67 4.84 -18.57
CA GLU A 32 -11.12 4.66 -18.73
C GLU A 32 -11.56 5.02 -20.16
N LYS A 33 -11.06 6.14 -20.70
CA LYS A 33 -11.32 6.55 -22.08
C LYS A 33 -10.85 5.49 -23.08
N ASP A 34 -9.67 4.92 -22.90
CA ASP A 34 -9.13 3.89 -23.79
C ASP A 34 -9.96 2.60 -23.76
N ILE A 35 -10.44 2.19 -22.58
CA ILE A 35 -11.38 1.06 -22.41
C ILE A 35 -12.68 1.34 -23.17
N LEU A 36 -13.28 2.52 -22.99
CA LEU A 36 -14.52 2.90 -23.66
C LEU A 36 -14.37 2.94 -25.19
N ILE A 37 -13.23 3.42 -25.69
CA ILE A 37 -12.91 3.41 -27.12
C ILE A 37 -12.82 1.96 -27.64
N ALA A 38 -12.12 1.09 -26.91
CA ALA A 38 -11.97 -0.31 -27.29
C ALA A 38 -13.32 -1.07 -27.29
N GLU A 39 -14.17 -0.83 -26.29
CA GLU A 39 -15.53 -1.38 -26.23
C GLU A 39 -16.38 -0.91 -27.41
N TYR A 40 -16.34 0.40 -27.71
CA TYR A 40 -17.05 0.98 -28.85
C TYR A 40 -16.63 0.33 -30.18
N HIS A 41 -15.33 0.14 -30.40
CA HIS A 41 -14.81 -0.51 -31.60
C HIS A 41 -15.19 -1.99 -31.68
N SER A 42 -15.15 -2.70 -30.56
CA SER A 42 -15.56 -4.12 -30.48
C SER A 42 -17.04 -4.29 -30.81
N ALA A 43 -17.89 -3.43 -30.25
CA ALA A 43 -19.33 -3.42 -30.52
C ALA A 43 -19.65 -3.13 -31.99
N ARG A 44 -18.86 -2.25 -32.63
CA ARG A 44 -19.09 -1.84 -34.02
C ARG A 44 -18.58 -2.86 -35.06
N THR A 45 -17.53 -3.61 -34.73
CA THR A 45 -16.91 -4.56 -35.67
C THR A 45 -17.46 -5.98 -35.53
N GLY A 46 -18.22 -6.28 -34.47
CA GLY A 46 -18.77 -7.62 -34.19
C GLY A 46 -17.70 -8.65 -33.83
N GLN A 47 -16.43 -8.25 -33.78
CA GLN A 47 -15.33 -9.05 -33.27
C GLN A 47 -15.22 -8.77 -31.77
N TRP A 48 -15.88 -9.60 -30.97
CA TRP A 48 -15.45 -9.76 -29.58
C TRP A 48 -14.00 -10.24 -29.60
N ALA A 49 -13.13 -9.59 -28.82
CA ALA A 49 -11.79 -10.09 -28.58
C ALA A 49 -11.92 -11.56 -28.17
N ARG A 50 -11.26 -12.47 -28.90
CA ARG A 50 -11.33 -13.90 -28.61
C ARG A 50 -10.84 -14.13 -27.17
N PRO A 51 -11.57 -14.88 -26.32
CA PRO A 51 -11.10 -15.20 -24.99
C PRO A 51 -9.80 -15.99 -25.09
N ILE A 52 -8.73 -15.47 -24.48
CA ILE A 52 -7.42 -16.10 -24.55
C ILE A 52 -7.29 -17.10 -23.41
N ALA A 53 -6.79 -18.29 -23.73
CA ALA A 53 -6.51 -19.34 -22.75
C ALA A 53 -5.55 -18.82 -21.65
N PRO A 54 -5.81 -19.14 -20.37
CA PRO A 54 -4.97 -18.68 -19.27
C PRO A 54 -3.53 -19.19 -19.44
N ARG A 55 -2.55 -18.27 -19.40
CA ARG A 55 -1.13 -18.64 -19.43
C ARG A 55 -0.64 -19.02 -18.04
N PRO A 56 0.04 -20.17 -17.88
CA PRO A 56 0.71 -20.52 -16.64
C PRO A 56 2.09 -19.84 -16.62
N ASP A 57 2.23 -18.79 -15.82
CA ASP A 57 3.40 -18.48 -14.96
C ASP A 57 3.36 -17.02 -14.51
N ILE A 58 3.22 -16.82 -13.19
CA ILE A 58 3.04 -15.51 -12.55
C ILE A 58 4.29 -15.23 -11.70
N THR A 59 5.34 -14.70 -12.32
CA THR A 59 6.54 -14.20 -11.60
C THR A 59 7.13 -12.91 -12.19
N LEU A 60 6.42 -12.23 -13.11
CA LEU A 60 6.83 -10.89 -13.57
C LEU A 60 6.19 -9.79 -12.72
N SER A 61 6.96 -8.75 -12.40
CA SER A 61 6.48 -7.58 -11.68
C SER A 61 5.37 -6.87 -12.47
N VAL A 62 4.36 -6.35 -11.76
CA VAL A 62 3.21 -5.63 -12.35
C VAL A 62 3.66 -4.48 -13.28
N TYR A 63 4.77 -3.83 -12.95
CA TYR A 63 5.35 -2.73 -13.74
C TYR A 63 5.90 -3.17 -15.11
N GLU A 64 6.45 -4.38 -15.23
CA GLU A 64 6.96 -4.91 -16.50
C GLU A 64 5.84 -5.35 -17.45
N ARG A 65 4.66 -5.72 -16.91
CA ARG A 65 3.50 -6.12 -17.71
C ARG A 65 2.75 -4.93 -18.30
N LEU A 66 2.58 -3.87 -17.51
CA LEU A 66 1.91 -2.63 -17.93
C LEU A 66 2.59 -1.95 -19.13
N GLY A 67 3.89 -2.17 -19.34
CA GLY A 67 4.62 -1.61 -20.48
C GLY A 67 4.55 -2.40 -21.79
N ARG A 68 3.99 -3.63 -21.81
CA ARG A 68 4.15 -4.56 -22.94
C ARG A 68 2.89 -5.19 -23.51
N THR A 69 1.71 -4.96 -22.94
CA THR A 69 0.49 -5.65 -23.41
C THR A 69 -0.57 -4.65 -23.86
N THR A 70 -1.18 -4.91 -25.02
CA THR A 70 -2.38 -4.22 -25.55
C THR A 70 -3.65 -5.04 -25.26
N ASP A 71 -3.57 -5.96 -24.30
CA ASP A 71 -4.57 -6.98 -24.04
C ASP A 71 -5.59 -6.51 -22.98
N LEU A 72 -6.81 -6.20 -23.42
CA LEU A 72 -7.87 -5.64 -22.58
C LEU A 72 -8.32 -6.56 -21.44
N GLU A 73 -8.29 -7.89 -21.60
CA GLU A 73 -8.71 -8.82 -20.53
C GLU A 73 -7.66 -8.88 -19.42
N ALA A 74 -6.38 -8.80 -19.76
CA ALA A 74 -5.30 -8.66 -18.79
C ALA A 74 -5.43 -7.33 -18.02
N PHE A 75 -5.75 -6.24 -18.72
CA PHE A 75 -6.05 -4.95 -18.09
C PHE A 75 -7.27 -5.01 -17.17
N ALA A 76 -8.35 -5.70 -17.55
CA ALA A 76 -9.57 -5.80 -16.73
C ALA A 76 -9.36 -6.61 -15.44
N LEU A 77 -8.55 -7.68 -15.49
CA LEU A 77 -8.15 -8.45 -14.30
C LEU A 77 -7.23 -7.65 -13.37
N GLU A 78 -6.40 -6.78 -13.94
CA GLU A 78 -5.52 -5.88 -13.19
C GLU A 78 -6.20 -4.56 -12.79
N PHE A 79 -7.36 -4.22 -13.36
CA PHE A 79 -8.03 -2.93 -13.17
C PHE A 79 -8.38 -2.61 -11.71
N PRO A 80 -8.85 -3.55 -10.87
CA PRO A 80 -9.06 -3.27 -9.44
C PRO A 80 -7.76 -2.96 -8.70
N HIS A 81 -6.68 -3.68 -9.01
CA HIS A 81 -5.35 -3.45 -8.44
C HIS A 81 -4.75 -2.13 -8.95
N TYR A 82 -4.97 -1.81 -10.23
CA TYR A 82 -4.64 -0.53 -10.84
C TYR A 82 -5.38 0.61 -10.15
N LEU A 83 -6.70 0.52 -9.96
CA LEU A 83 -7.49 1.53 -9.24
C LEU A 83 -7.01 1.73 -7.80
N HIS A 84 -6.58 0.67 -7.12
CA HIS A 84 -6.01 0.76 -5.78
C HIS A 84 -4.68 1.50 -5.79
N LEU A 85 -3.74 1.10 -6.64
CA LEU A 85 -2.49 1.85 -6.85
C LEU A 85 -2.74 3.30 -7.28
N LYS A 86 -3.87 3.55 -7.97
CA LYS A 86 -4.17 4.84 -8.58
C LYS A 86 -4.98 5.80 -7.70
N ASN A 87 -5.49 5.38 -6.55
CA ASN A 87 -6.17 6.35 -5.67
C ASN A 87 -5.17 7.30 -4.98
N GLY A 88 -3.87 6.98 -4.99
CA GLY A 88 -2.79 7.80 -4.41
C GLY A 88 -2.88 8.00 -2.89
N VAL A 89 -3.83 7.31 -2.25
CA VAL A 89 -4.13 7.48 -0.84
C VAL A 89 -2.98 6.89 -0.03
N ALA A 90 -2.46 5.73 -0.42
CA ALA A 90 -1.43 5.05 0.35
C ALA A 90 -0.12 5.84 0.41
N GLU A 91 0.28 6.51 -0.68
CA GLU A 91 1.43 7.41 -0.70
C GLU A 91 1.21 8.64 0.18
N ALA A 92 -0.01 9.18 0.20
CA ALA A 92 -0.36 10.28 1.09
C ALA A 92 -0.32 9.87 2.56
N TYR A 93 -0.81 8.67 2.90
CA TYR A 93 -0.66 8.09 4.23
C TYR A 93 0.82 7.86 4.57
N ALA A 94 1.62 7.29 3.65
CA ALA A 94 3.04 7.08 3.87
C ALA A 94 3.76 8.38 4.19
N ALA A 95 3.49 9.45 3.44
CA ALA A 95 4.03 10.77 3.73
C ALA A 95 3.54 11.31 5.08
N GLY A 96 2.26 11.17 5.41
CA GLY A 96 1.72 11.57 6.71
C GLY A 96 2.34 10.81 7.89
N ILE A 97 2.69 9.55 7.70
CA ILE A 97 3.38 8.72 8.71
C ILE A 97 4.80 9.25 8.96
N PHE A 98 5.60 9.42 7.89
CA PHE A 98 7.02 9.75 8.02
C PHE A 98 7.35 11.24 8.05
N LYS A 99 6.35 12.09 7.81
CA LYS A 99 6.45 13.56 7.87
C LYS A 99 5.35 14.13 8.75
N ALA A 100 5.41 13.80 10.04
CA ALA A 100 4.41 14.18 11.02
C ALA A 100 4.34 15.70 11.24
N THR A 101 5.44 16.44 10.97
CA THR A 101 5.47 17.90 11.07
C THR A 101 6.09 18.53 9.83
N LYS A 102 5.70 19.77 9.53
CA LYS A 102 6.24 20.55 8.40
C LYS A 102 7.76 20.73 8.50
N ASP A 103 8.28 20.90 9.72
CA ASP A 103 9.68 21.18 9.98
C ASP A 103 10.53 19.90 10.13
N GLN A 104 9.90 18.71 10.10
CA GLN A 104 10.62 17.44 10.14
C GLN A 104 11.46 17.28 8.85
N ILE A 105 12.77 17.09 9.03
CA ILE A 105 13.68 16.72 7.94
C ILE A 105 13.21 15.39 7.38
N PHE A 106 12.88 15.38 6.09
CA PHE A 106 12.37 14.19 5.44
C PHE A 106 13.52 13.31 4.96
N PRO A 107 13.70 12.10 5.50
CA PRO A 107 14.81 11.22 5.14
C PRO A 107 14.50 10.51 3.82
N LEU A 108 14.58 11.26 2.72
CA LEU A 108 14.11 10.85 1.40
C LEU A 108 14.64 9.48 0.97
N ARG A 109 15.91 9.16 1.24
CA ARG A 109 16.50 7.86 0.92
C ARG A 109 15.83 6.69 1.65
N ARG A 110 15.51 6.85 2.93
CA ARG A 110 14.82 5.82 3.73
C ARG A 110 13.37 5.72 3.29
N TYR A 111 12.71 6.87 3.12
CA TYR A 111 11.34 6.94 2.63
C TYR A 111 11.16 6.20 1.31
N ILE A 112 11.96 6.51 0.29
CA ILE A 112 11.89 5.85 -1.03
C ILE A 112 12.07 4.33 -0.90
N LYS A 113 12.95 3.88 0.02
CA LYS A 113 13.19 2.46 0.24
C LYS A 113 11.98 1.74 0.87
N VAL A 114 11.27 2.38 1.81
CA VAL A 114 10.13 1.76 2.51
C VAL A 114 8.80 1.97 1.81
N LEU A 115 8.70 3.00 0.96
CA LEU A 115 7.44 3.41 0.34
C LEU A 115 6.69 2.27 -0.35
N PRO A 116 7.31 1.41 -1.19
CA PRO A 116 6.58 0.33 -1.84
C PRO A 116 5.91 -0.63 -0.85
N ASP A 117 6.63 -1.02 0.21
CA ASP A 117 6.11 -1.94 1.21
C ASP A 117 5.04 -1.27 2.11
N VAL A 118 5.18 0.01 2.42
CA VAL A 118 4.20 0.78 3.21
C VAL A 118 2.91 0.95 2.41
N THR A 119 3.02 1.31 1.12
CA THR A 119 1.88 1.44 0.22
C THR A 119 1.16 0.10 0.06
N PHE A 120 1.92 -0.98 -0.14
CA PHE A 120 1.39 -2.34 -0.16
C PHE A 120 0.67 -2.69 1.14
N PHE A 121 1.28 -2.41 2.30
CA PHE A 121 0.69 -2.67 3.62
C PHE A 121 -0.66 -1.95 3.79
N ILE A 122 -0.76 -0.69 3.36
CA ILE A 122 -2.00 0.08 3.47
C ILE A 122 -3.09 -0.51 2.57
N HIS A 123 -2.79 -0.77 1.29
CA HIS A 123 -3.77 -1.32 0.36
C HIS A 123 -4.22 -2.72 0.74
N ILE A 124 -3.26 -3.65 0.87
CA ILE A 124 -3.58 -5.05 1.16
C ILE A 124 -4.10 -5.20 2.59
N GLY A 125 -3.66 -4.37 3.53
CA GLY A 125 -4.24 -4.34 4.88
C GLY A 125 -5.73 -4.01 4.86
N ASN A 126 -6.15 -3.01 4.05
CA ASN A 126 -7.56 -2.66 3.87
C ASN A 126 -8.34 -3.76 3.15
N GLU A 127 -7.80 -4.33 2.08
CA GLU A 127 -8.48 -5.40 1.33
C GLU A 127 -8.60 -6.68 2.16
N ALA A 128 -7.55 -7.08 2.86
CA ALA A 128 -7.58 -8.21 3.77
C ALA A 128 -8.62 -8.00 4.88
N ALA A 129 -8.75 -6.76 5.39
CA ALA A 129 -9.82 -6.38 6.29
C ALA A 129 -11.19 -6.70 5.71
N GLU A 130 -11.47 -6.18 4.52
CA GLU A 130 -12.77 -6.32 3.89
C GLU A 130 -13.08 -7.78 3.52
N MET A 131 -12.09 -8.51 3.00
CA MET A 131 -12.22 -9.93 2.66
C MET A 131 -12.57 -10.77 3.89
N LEU A 132 -11.87 -10.57 5.00
CA LEU A 132 -12.13 -11.30 6.25
C LEU A 132 -13.50 -10.96 6.83
N GLY A 133 -13.93 -9.70 6.75
CA GLY A 133 -15.24 -9.25 7.25
C GLY A 133 -16.42 -9.78 6.42
N SER A 134 -16.18 -10.07 5.14
CA SER A 134 -17.18 -10.60 4.21
C SER A 134 -17.30 -12.14 4.23
N GLY A 135 -16.49 -12.85 5.02
CA GLY A 135 -16.52 -14.32 5.10
C GLY A 135 -16.02 -15.05 3.85
N ARG A 136 -15.23 -14.38 2.99
CA ARG A 136 -14.68 -14.98 1.76
C ARG A 136 -13.53 -15.97 2.09
N THR A 137 -13.34 -16.94 1.18
CA THR A 137 -12.49 -18.15 1.36
C THR A 137 -11.10 -17.91 1.99
N MET A 138 -10.78 -18.70 3.03
CA MET A 138 -9.54 -18.68 3.82
C MET A 138 -8.23 -18.88 3.04
N THR A 139 -8.25 -19.55 1.88
CA THR A 139 -7.01 -19.90 1.16
C THR A 139 -6.33 -18.66 0.60
N ARG A 140 -7.11 -17.71 0.08
CA ARG A 140 -6.59 -16.44 -0.47
C ARG A 140 -6.19 -15.48 0.65
N SER A 141 -6.87 -15.53 1.80
CA SER A 141 -6.48 -14.72 2.96
C SER A 141 -5.11 -15.13 3.50
N ASN A 142 -4.79 -16.42 3.58
CA ASN A 142 -3.49 -16.87 4.09
C ASN A 142 -2.31 -16.34 3.25
N PHE A 143 -2.44 -16.33 1.92
CA PHE A 143 -1.44 -15.73 1.04
C PHE A 143 -1.24 -14.24 1.33
N PHE A 144 -2.33 -13.46 1.37
CA PHE A 144 -2.25 -12.03 1.67
C PHE A 144 -1.68 -11.74 3.06
N CYS A 145 -2.01 -12.57 4.04
CA CYS A 145 -1.49 -12.45 5.39
C CYS A 145 0.03 -12.65 5.41
N GLU A 146 0.55 -13.62 4.68
CA GLU A 146 1.99 -13.86 4.63
C GLU A 146 2.73 -12.75 3.90
N GLU A 147 2.20 -12.29 2.75
CA GLU A 147 2.78 -11.15 2.04
C GLU A 147 2.77 -9.88 2.90
N LEU A 148 1.70 -9.64 3.67
CA LEU A 148 1.61 -8.53 4.61
C LEU A 148 2.67 -8.63 5.70
N ARG A 149 2.88 -9.83 6.27
CA ARG A 149 3.94 -10.07 7.26
C ARG A 149 5.32 -9.81 6.68
N GLN A 150 5.58 -10.27 5.45
CA GLN A 150 6.85 -10.02 4.78
C GLN A 150 7.06 -8.52 4.53
N ALA A 151 6.05 -7.78 4.10
CA ALA A 151 6.12 -6.33 3.96
C ALA A 151 6.45 -5.65 5.30
N ILE A 152 5.78 -6.03 6.40
CA ILE A 152 6.08 -5.51 7.74
C ILE A 152 7.55 -5.77 8.12
N ARG A 153 8.08 -6.96 7.84
CA ARG A 153 9.48 -7.31 8.11
C ARG A 153 10.45 -6.45 7.27
N ARG A 154 10.16 -6.26 5.97
CA ARG A 154 11.00 -5.44 5.07
C ARG A 154 11.00 -3.97 5.46
N ILE A 155 9.86 -3.41 5.86
CA ILE A 155 9.75 -2.08 6.46
C ILE A 155 10.58 -2.03 7.74
N GLY A 156 10.42 -3.05 8.60
CA GLY A 156 11.13 -3.16 9.87
C GLY A 156 12.66 -3.13 9.72
N GLY A 157 13.19 -3.94 8.81
CA GLY A 157 14.63 -3.94 8.51
C GLY A 157 15.11 -2.65 7.85
N SER A 158 14.30 -2.01 7.02
CA SER A 158 14.66 -0.74 6.37
C SER A 158 14.66 0.46 7.33
N LEU A 159 13.79 0.42 8.35
CA LEU A 159 13.73 1.42 9.42
C LEU A 159 14.57 1.05 10.64
N ARG A 160 15.28 -0.09 10.61
CA ARG A 160 16.12 -0.56 11.73
C ARG A 160 15.34 -0.64 13.04
N LEU A 161 14.08 -1.12 12.97
CA LEU A 161 13.16 -1.06 14.11
C LEU A 161 13.71 -1.78 15.33
N GLU A 162 14.30 -2.96 15.14
CA GLU A 162 14.87 -3.73 16.25
C GLU A 162 16.02 -3.00 16.92
N GLU A 163 16.91 -2.35 16.16
CA GLU A 163 18.00 -1.57 16.76
C GLU A 163 17.47 -0.32 17.46
N CYS A 164 16.53 0.40 16.85
CA CYS A 164 15.89 1.56 17.46
C CYS A 164 15.17 1.18 18.75
N GLU A 165 14.47 0.05 18.78
CA GLU A 165 13.77 -0.45 19.97
C GLU A 165 14.72 -0.84 21.10
N ARG A 166 15.83 -1.50 20.77
CA ARG A 166 16.88 -1.80 21.74
C ARG A 166 17.51 -0.52 22.30
N SER A 167 17.80 0.46 21.45
CA SER A 167 18.30 1.78 21.88
C SER A 167 17.32 2.51 22.79
N MET A 168 16.02 2.52 22.47
CA MET A 168 14.98 3.12 23.31
C MET A 168 14.83 2.46 24.69
N ARG A 169 15.18 1.18 24.82
CA ARG A 169 15.21 0.48 26.12
C ARG A 169 16.49 0.72 26.92
N GLY A 170 17.49 1.36 26.32
CA GLY A 170 18.81 1.52 26.94
C GLY A 170 19.66 0.25 26.89
N ASP A 171 19.43 -0.64 25.92
CA ASP A 171 20.23 -1.85 25.75
C ASP A 171 21.69 -1.45 25.43
N PRO A 172 22.71 -2.10 26.05
CA PRO A 172 24.10 -1.74 25.84
C PRO A 172 24.56 -2.00 24.39
N GLY A 173 25.50 -1.18 23.90
CA GLY A 173 26.06 -1.30 22.55
C GLY A 173 25.23 -0.66 21.44
N MET A 174 24.24 0.18 21.81
CA MET A 174 23.37 0.89 20.86
C MET A 174 23.74 2.37 20.68
N ASP A 175 24.98 2.71 21.00
CA ASP A 175 25.55 4.02 20.74
C ASP A 175 25.62 4.27 19.22
N GLY A 176 25.17 5.44 18.76
CA GLY A 176 25.26 5.84 17.35
C GLY A 176 24.02 5.57 16.49
N ILE A 177 22.88 5.20 17.08
CA ILE A 177 21.60 5.31 16.36
C ILE A 177 21.20 6.78 16.28
N ASP A 178 20.90 7.24 15.06
CA ASP A 178 20.44 8.61 14.81
C ASP A 178 19.07 8.84 15.47
N GLU A 179 18.87 9.99 16.11
CA GLU A 179 17.56 10.38 16.68
C GLU A 179 16.47 10.37 15.60
N LEU A 180 16.82 10.72 14.36
CA LEU A 180 15.90 10.64 13.23
C LEU A 180 15.45 9.19 12.95
N ASP A 181 16.35 8.20 13.09
CA ASP A 181 15.98 6.78 12.96
C ASP A 181 14.98 6.37 14.03
N ILE A 182 15.26 6.75 15.27
CA ILE A 182 14.38 6.48 16.41
C ILE A 182 13.00 7.13 16.18
N GLN A 183 12.96 8.36 15.66
CA GLN A 183 11.72 9.06 15.36
C GLN A 183 10.91 8.34 14.27
N LEU A 184 11.52 7.95 13.15
CA LEU A 184 10.83 7.22 12.07
C LEU A 184 10.31 5.86 12.56
N ALA A 185 11.10 5.15 13.36
CA ALA A 185 10.72 3.88 13.96
C ALA A 185 9.49 4.04 14.87
N LYS A 186 9.48 5.08 15.72
CA LYS A 186 8.33 5.43 16.57
C LYS A 186 7.09 5.78 15.74
N GLN A 187 7.24 6.56 14.68
CA GLN A 187 6.14 6.96 13.78
C GLN A 187 5.51 5.75 13.09
N TRP A 188 6.32 4.89 12.48
CA TRP A 188 5.84 3.66 11.84
C TRP A 188 5.15 2.75 12.85
N ARG A 189 5.76 2.53 14.03
CA ARG A 189 5.17 1.73 15.10
C ARG A 189 3.82 2.29 15.54
N GLY A 190 3.75 3.59 15.81
CA GLY A 190 2.52 4.26 16.23
C GLY A 190 1.40 4.12 15.18
N PHE A 191 1.73 4.29 13.90
CA PHE A 191 0.79 4.05 12.81
C PHE A 191 0.33 2.58 12.78
N ARG A 192 1.26 1.62 12.68
CA ARG A 192 0.96 0.19 12.59
C ARG A 192 0.11 -0.28 13.77
N ASP A 193 0.50 0.10 14.98
CA ASP A 193 -0.14 -0.33 16.22
C ASP A 193 -1.51 0.33 16.42
N GLY A 194 -1.78 1.48 15.78
CA GLY A 194 -3.10 2.11 15.73
C GLY A 194 -3.99 1.64 14.58
N TYR A 195 -3.40 1.33 13.42
CA TYR A 195 -4.10 0.95 12.19
C TYR A 195 -4.88 -0.36 12.34
N VAL A 196 -4.28 -1.34 13.02
CA VAL A 196 -4.88 -2.67 13.19
C VAL A 196 -6.06 -2.64 14.17
N PRO A 197 -5.95 -2.06 15.39
CA PRO A 197 -7.10 -1.88 16.26
C PRO A 197 -8.19 -1.02 15.63
N TRP A 198 -7.82 0.02 14.86
CA TRP A 198 -8.80 0.84 14.17
C TRP A 198 -9.66 0.01 13.22
N HIS A 199 -9.06 -0.88 12.42
CA HIS A 199 -9.80 -1.78 11.53
C HIS A 199 -10.72 -2.75 12.27
N ARG A 200 -10.31 -3.23 13.45
CA ARG A 200 -11.14 -4.07 14.33
C ARG A 200 -12.37 -3.32 14.84
N GLU A 201 -12.17 -2.09 15.31
CA GLU A 201 -13.21 -1.26 15.92
C GLU A 201 -14.09 -0.57 14.88
N CYS A 202 -13.60 -0.48 13.64
CA CYS A 202 -14.33 0.09 12.53
C CYS A 202 -15.58 -0.76 12.23
N ARG A 203 -16.75 -0.17 12.46
CA ARG A 203 -18.07 -0.78 12.18
C ARG A 203 -18.21 -1.27 10.72
N ARG A 204 -17.41 -0.72 9.81
CA ARG A 204 -17.38 -1.09 8.40
C ARG A 204 -16.91 -2.54 8.18
N HIS A 205 -15.95 -3.02 8.99
CA HIS A 205 -15.22 -4.25 8.66
C HIS A 205 -15.63 -5.49 9.49
N LYS A 206 -16.26 -5.35 10.67
CA LYS A 206 -16.73 -6.48 11.51
C LYS A 206 -15.65 -7.56 11.75
N LEU A 207 -14.45 -7.15 12.17
CA LEU A 207 -13.27 -8.03 12.19
C LEU A 207 -12.80 -8.44 13.59
N ASP A 208 -13.23 -9.60 14.04
CA ASP A 208 -12.59 -10.26 15.19
C ASP A 208 -11.29 -11.00 14.80
N VAL A 209 -11.03 -11.20 13.50
CA VAL A 209 -10.02 -12.14 12.95
C VAL A 209 -8.63 -11.53 12.71
N MET A 210 -8.49 -10.19 12.61
CA MET A 210 -7.20 -9.55 12.27
C MET A 210 -6.06 -9.79 13.27
N LYS A 211 -6.39 -10.09 14.53
CA LYS A 211 -5.42 -10.25 15.62
C LYS A 211 -4.38 -11.34 15.30
N ALA A 212 -4.80 -12.42 14.64
CA ALA A 212 -3.97 -13.56 14.31
C ALA A 212 -2.92 -13.29 13.21
N ILE A 213 -3.14 -12.26 12.38
CA ILE A 213 -2.31 -12.00 11.22
C ILE A 213 -1.06 -11.20 11.61
N ILE A 214 -1.23 -10.22 12.50
CA ILE A 214 -0.21 -9.19 12.75
C ILE A 214 0.59 -9.47 14.02
N VAL A 215 -0.01 -10.12 15.02
CA VAL A 215 0.69 -10.51 16.25
C VAL A 215 1.52 -11.79 16.07
N GLY A 216 1.29 -12.55 14.99
CA GLY A 216 1.93 -13.86 14.79
C GLY A 216 1.23 -15.00 15.54
N ASP A 217 0.15 -14.72 16.28
CA ASP A 217 -0.59 -15.67 17.12
C ASP A 217 -1.57 -16.57 16.34
N LEU A 218 -1.22 -17.02 15.13
CA LEU A 218 -2.07 -17.95 14.37
C LEU A 218 -1.93 -19.39 14.90
N GLN A 219 -2.27 -19.60 16.18
CA GLN A 219 -2.90 -20.83 16.64
C GLN A 219 -4.42 -20.62 16.56
N VAL A 220 -4.95 -20.56 15.34
CA VAL A 220 -6.39 -20.73 15.14
C VAL A 220 -6.64 -22.21 15.37
N ASN A 221 -7.12 -22.55 16.57
CA ASN A 221 -7.73 -23.85 16.82
C ASN A 221 -8.94 -23.96 15.88
N LEU A 222 -8.76 -24.68 14.79
CA LEU A 222 -9.82 -25.13 13.90
C LEU A 222 -10.58 -26.22 14.65
N ASN A 223 -11.64 -25.83 15.36
CA ASN A 223 -12.73 -26.73 15.74
C ASN A 223 -13.86 -26.58 14.73
#